data_AF-S9Q5R3-F1
#
_entry.id   AF-S9Q5R3-F1
#
_cell.length_a   1.000
_cell.length_b   1.000
_cell.length_c   1.000
_cell.angle_alpha   90.00
_cell.angle_beta   90.00
_cell.angle_gamma   90.00
#
_symmetry.space_group_name_H-M   'P 1'
#
loop_
_entity.id
_entity.type
_entity.pdbx_description
1 polymer ?
#
loop_
_entity_poly.entity_id
_entity_poly.type
_entity_poly.pdbx_seq_one_letter_code
_entity_poly.pdbx_strand_id
1 'polypeptide(L)'
;MLAMVRRRSPPPYDDLSKVIANSGGKLSTTEVFSNPAEGHQGRKPNYAQTERFLLQPGNWHPERAQIQQRLGQQRKDAANRLSDVMAAHGHPNTIVAVMGNTAAGKTTALRTLDNFAHLGAHLDGAINPDPIKADLVQLARKPDGQNTISHKQAHQEGNVISQRVEYDMLKTKGSSLVYDKRFAKRHEFSEMLRTAEQHDKKVQIVDIDSGLTRSAVRVLMRPIDSAEPRVPFNAVAEGFIGTRVNREEVLRGRPDEVASDGTRVRGFKGVIDNPRVTSYDLFVPDNKGTPVRVAYKRDGVWHGPKTQEQEQLFDRSVKSNPYKSVEVARRIVIDSNFIHKQVEEAPEAFKAPMREALSRFQGMTLEQALDAHSRKIN
;
A
#
# COMPACT_ATOMS: atom_id res chain seq x y z
N MET A 1 -22.99 0.94 46.50
CA MET A 1 -22.89 2.18 45.70
C MET A 1 -21.61 2.11 44.87
N LEU A 2 -21.70 1.78 43.58
CA LEU A 2 -20.56 1.84 42.66
C LEU A 2 -20.25 3.31 42.38
N ALA A 3 -19.05 3.75 42.75
CA ALA A 3 -18.58 5.09 42.44
C ALA A 3 -18.53 5.27 40.91
N MET A 4 -19.39 6.15 40.38
CA MET A 4 -19.26 6.66 39.02
C MET A 4 -17.91 7.37 38.90
N VAL A 5 -16.94 6.72 38.27
CA VAL A 5 -15.71 7.36 37.81
C VAL A 5 -16.12 8.46 36.84
N ARG A 6 -16.04 9.73 37.26
CA ARG A 6 -16.27 10.89 36.39
C ARG A 6 -15.23 10.84 35.26
N ARG A 7 -15.65 10.47 34.05
CA ARG A 7 -14.83 10.61 32.85
C ARG A 7 -14.51 12.09 32.67
N ARG A 8 -13.22 12.44 32.65
CA ARG A 8 -12.79 13.81 32.34
C ARG A 8 -13.23 14.14 30.92
N SER A 9 -13.71 15.37 30.70
CA SER A 9 -13.97 15.86 29.34
C SER A 9 -12.64 15.95 28.59
N PRO A 10 -12.58 15.61 27.29
CA PRO A 10 -11.37 15.73 26.50
C PRO A 10 -10.89 17.20 26.44
N PRO A 11 -9.57 17.43 26.27
CA PRO A 11 -9.07 18.76 25.92
C PRO A 11 -9.70 19.27 24.63
N PRO A 12 -9.87 20.59 24.44
CA PRO A 12 -10.39 21.15 23.19
C PRO A 12 -9.60 20.71 21.95
N TYR A 13 -10.30 20.51 20.83
CA TYR A 13 -9.69 20.04 19.57
C TYR A 13 -8.54 20.95 19.08
N ASP A 14 -8.70 22.26 19.22
CA ASP A 14 -7.71 23.25 18.78
C ASP A 14 -6.42 23.17 19.58
N ASP A 15 -6.49 22.83 20.86
CA ASP A 15 -5.31 22.65 21.70
C ASP A 15 -4.54 21.39 21.32
N LEU A 16 -5.26 20.29 21.05
CA LEU A 16 -4.66 19.06 20.52
C LEU A 16 -4.04 19.27 19.14
N SER A 17 -4.66 20.10 18.30
CA SER A 17 -4.14 20.48 16.98
C SER A 17 -2.84 21.27 17.09
N LYS A 18 -2.70 22.15 18.09
CA LYS A 18 -1.42 22.83 18.40
C LYS A 18 -0.36 21.85 18.90
N VAL A 19 -0.75 20.89 19.75
CA VAL A 19 0.18 19.86 20.27
C VAL A 19 0.79 19.05 19.12
N ILE A 20 -0.01 18.56 18.18
CA ILE A 20 0.52 17.78 17.06
C ILE A 20 1.38 18.62 16.12
N ALA A 21 0.98 19.85 15.83
CA ALA A 21 1.76 20.77 14.99
C ALA A 21 3.13 21.10 15.61
N ASN A 22 3.17 21.34 16.92
CA ASN A 22 4.40 21.66 17.64
C ASN A 22 5.27 20.42 17.95
N SER A 23 4.77 19.21 17.69
CA SER A 23 5.52 17.97 17.94
C SER A 23 6.70 17.75 16.99
N GLY A 24 6.77 18.50 15.87
CA GLY A 24 7.81 18.33 14.87
C GLY A 24 7.85 16.93 14.25
N GLY A 25 6.68 16.29 14.08
CA GLY A 25 6.58 14.95 13.51
C GLY A 25 6.73 13.80 14.51
N LYS A 26 6.88 14.09 15.80
CA LYS A 26 7.08 13.07 16.85
C LYS A 26 5.80 12.36 17.28
N LEU A 27 4.66 13.05 17.24
CA LEU A 27 3.37 12.51 17.64
C LEU A 27 2.51 12.22 16.40
N SER A 28 1.89 11.04 16.36
CA SER A 28 0.90 10.67 15.34
C SER A 28 -0.48 11.26 15.64
N THR A 29 -1.34 11.32 14.62
CA THR A 29 -2.74 11.75 14.80
C THR A 29 -3.51 10.78 15.72
N THR A 30 -3.16 9.50 15.67
CA THR A 30 -3.71 8.49 16.57
C THR A 30 -3.35 8.78 18.03
N GLU A 31 -2.09 9.06 18.35
CA GLU A 31 -1.66 9.35 19.75
C GLU A 31 -2.30 10.61 20.33
N VAL A 32 -2.62 11.59 19.48
CA VAL A 32 -3.16 12.88 19.91
C VAL A 32 -4.68 12.87 19.98
N PHE A 33 -5.35 12.25 19.00
CA PHE A 33 -6.81 12.35 18.86
C PHE A 33 -7.57 11.08 19.26
N SER A 34 -6.88 9.97 19.57
CA SER A 34 -7.52 8.78 20.14
C SER A 34 -7.40 8.77 21.67
N ASN A 35 -8.38 8.15 22.34
CA ASN A 35 -8.50 8.08 23.79
C ASN A 35 -8.81 9.43 24.49
N PRO A 36 -9.98 10.06 24.20
CA PRO A 36 -10.35 11.35 24.79
C PRO A 36 -10.51 11.34 26.32
N ALA A 37 -10.66 10.17 26.96
CA ALA A 37 -11.06 10.05 28.37
C ALA A 37 -9.91 9.73 29.35
N GLU A 38 -8.78 9.16 28.92
CA GLU A 38 -7.70 8.73 29.83
C GLU A 38 -6.50 9.69 29.92
N GLY A 39 -6.47 10.74 29.10
CA GLY A 39 -5.34 11.67 29.06
C GLY A 39 -4.07 11.00 28.52
N HIS A 40 -3.17 11.81 27.98
CA HIS A 40 -1.95 11.39 27.27
C HIS A 40 -0.90 10.70 28.18
N GLN A 41 -1.22 9.58 28.83
CA GLN A 41 -0.30 8.88 29.74
C GLN A 41 0.60 7.84 29.04
N GLY A 42 0.96 8.05 27.77
CA GLY A 42 2.13 7.39 27.15
C GLY A 42 2.15 5.85 27.12
N ARG A 43 1.06 5.16 27.49
CA ARG A 43 0.98 3.70 27.41
C ARG A 43 0.66 3.32 25.97
N LYS A 44 1.67 2.79 25.27
CA LYS A 44 1.46 2.12 23.97
C LYS A 44 0.55 0.90 24.21
N PRO A 45 -0.68 0.87 23.68
CA PRO A 45 -1.54 -0.28 23.86
C PRO A 45 -0.99 -1.47 23.04
N ASN A 46 -1.30 -2.69 23.49
CA ASN A 46 -0.98 -3.92 22.77
C ASN A 46 -1.57 -3.87 21.35
N TYR A 47 -0.75 -4.07 20.32
CA TYR A 47 -1.06 -3.78 18.90
C TYR A 47 -2.41 -4.35 18.41
N ALA A 48 -2.77 -5.58 18.81
CA ALA A 48 -4.04 -6.21 18.41
C ALA A 48 -5.26 -5.61 19.13
N GLN A 49 -5.08 -5.14 20.36
CA GLN A 49 -6.09 -4.39 21.10
C GLN A 49 -6.19 -2.95 20.58
N THR A 50 -5.06 -2.36 20.17
CA THR A 50 -4.97 -1.03 19.57
C THR A 50 -5.75 -0.93 18.27
N GLU A 51 -5.65 -1.90 17.36
CA GLU A 51 -6.36 -1.83 16.07
C GLU A 51 -7.89 -1.86 16.25
N ARG A 52 -8.41 -2.82 17.02
CA ARG A 52 -9.84 -2.91 17.33
C ARG A 52 -10.35 -1.67 18.07
N PHE A 53 -9.55 -1.14 18.99
CA PHE A 53 -9.85 0.09 19.70
C PHE A 53 -9.99 1.26 18.73
N LEU A 54 -9.02 1.46 17.84
CA LEU A 54 -9.03 2.58 16.89
C LEU A 54 -10.12 2.46 15.83
N LEU A 55 -10.58 1.26 15.50
CA LEU A 55 -11.70 1.06 14.59
C LEU A 55 -13.03 1.57 15.13
N GLN A 56 -13.17 1.79 16.44
CA GLN A 56 -14.41 2.32 17.02
C GLN A 56 -14.42 3.87 16.94
N PRO A 57 -15.42 4.50 16.27
CA PRO A 57 -15.48 5.96 16.14
C PRO A 57 -15.52 6.69 17.50
N GLY A 58 -16.16 6.11 18.51
CA GLY A 58 -16.26 6.70 19.85
C GLY A 58 -14.95 6.78 20.64
N ASN A 59 -13.87 6.17 20.15
CA ASN A 59 -12.54 6.25 20.75
C ASN A 59 -11.70 7.41 20.20
N TRP A 60 -12.28 8.26 19.35
CA TRP A 60 -11.66 9.45 18.79
C TRP A 60 -12.30 10.71 19.36
N HIS A 61 -11.56 11.81 19.36
CA HIS A 61 -12.12 13.14 19.61
C HIS A 61 -13.30 13.40 18.66
N PRO A 62 -14.44 13.97 19.11
CA PRO A 62 -15.65 14.09 18.28
C PRO A 62 -15.44 14.75 16.91
N GLU A 63 -14.72 15.87 16.87
CA GLU A 63 -14.37 16.61 15.66
C GLU A 63 -13.50 15.76 14.73
N ARG A 64 -12.56 14.99 15.28
CA ARG A 64 -11.75 14.07 14.47
C ARG A 64 -12.60 12.91 13.94
N ALA A 65 -13.51 12.38 14.75
CA ALA A 65 -14.44 11.34 14.33
C ALA A 65 -15.34 11.81 13.17
N GLN A 66 -15.80 13.07 13.18
CA GLN A 66 -16.55 13.67 12.08
C GLN A 66 -15.71 13.79 10.80
N ILE A 67 -14.43 14.22 10.91
CA ILE A 67 -13.50 14.23 9.78
C ILE A 67 -13.34 12.82 9.19
N GLN A 68 -13.10 11.82 10.05
CA GLN A 68 -12.97 10.42 9.63
C GLN A 68 -14.23 9.89 8.95
N GLN A 69 -15.41 10.23 9.48
CA GLN A 69 -16.69 9.84 8.91
C GLN A 69 -16.87 10.44 7.51
N ARG A 70 -16.60 11.74 7.34
CA ARG A 70 -16.70 12.42 6.04
C ARG A 70 -15.77 11.80 5.00
N LEU A 71 -14.49 11.63 5.34
CA LEU A 71 -13.52 11.03 4.42
C LEU A 71 -13.85 9.56 4.14
N GLY A 72 -14.26 8.80 5.15
CA GLY A 72 -14.69 7.41 4.99
C GLY A 72 -15.89 7.28 4.06
N GLN A 73 -16.88 8.16 4.19
CA GLN A 73 -18.06 8.16 3.31
C GLN A 73 -17.68 8.48 1.86
N GLN A 74 -16.86 9.51 1.63
CA GLN A 74 -16.37 9.84 0.28
C GLN A 74 -15.66 8.66 -0.40
N ARG A 75 -14.82 7.95 0.36
CA ARG A 75 -14.09 6.76 -0.13
C ARG A 75 -15.01 5.56 -0.34
N LYS A 76 -16.01 5.38 0.51
CA LYS A 76 -17.05 4.35 0.34
C LYS A 76 -17.88 4.59 -0.92
N ASP A 77 -18.26 5.83 -1.20
CA ASP A 77 -19.00 6.17 -2.41
C ASP A 77 -18.17 5.90 -3.67
N ALA A 78 -16.87 6.21 -3.64
CA ALA A 78 -15.94 5.85 -4.72
C ALA A 78 -15.80 4.33 -4.87
N ALA A 79 -15.68 3.59 -3.77
CA ALA A 79 -15.59 2.12 -3.78
C ALA A 79 -16.87 1.47 -4.32
N ASN A 80 -18.05 2.00 -4.01
CA ASN A 80 -19.32 1.55 -4.58
C ASN A 80 -19.36 1.78 -6.10
N ARG A 81 -18.99 2.98 -6.58
CA ARG A 81 -18.90 3.25 -8.02
C ARG A 81 -17.95 2.28 -8.74
N LEU A 82 -16.78 2.02 -8.14
CA LEU A 82 -15.82 1.07 -8.68
C LEU A 82 -16.39 -0.36 -8.71
N SER A 83 -17.11 -0.77 -7.66
CA SER A 83 -17.82 -2.05 -7.59
C SER A 83 -18.87 -2.18 -8.70
N ASP A 84 -19.66 -1.13 -8.96
CA ASP A 84 -20.69 -1.13 -10.01
C ASP A 84 -20.04 -1.25 -11.40
N VAL A 85 -18.95 -0.54 -11.63
CA VAL A 85 -18.16 -0.63 -12.86
C VAL A 85 -17.62 -2.05 -13.07
N MET A 86 -17.10 -2.70 -12.02
CA MET A 86 -16.68 -4.09 -12.08
C MET A 86 -17.83 -5.04 -12.40
N ALA A 87 -18.99 -4.86 -11.77
CA ALA A 87 -20.18 -5.68 -12.03
C ALA A 87 -20.65 -5.56 -13.48
N ALA A 88 -20.67 -4.34 -14.03
CA ALA A 88 -21.03 -4.07 -15.43
C ALA A 88 -20.09 -4.75 -16.44
N HIS A 89 -18.84 -5.03 -16.05
CA HIS A 89 -17.85 -5.73 -16.86
C HIS A 89 -17.71 -7.22 -16.51
N GLY A 90 -18.72 -7.82 -15.85
CA GLY A 90 -18.74 -9.26 -15.58
C GLY A 90 -17.87 -9.70 -14.40
N HIS A 91 -17.50 -8.78 -13.51
CA HIS A 91 -16.72 -9.07 -12.29
C HIS A 91 -17.49 -8.71 -11.00
N PRO A 92 -18.76 -9.14 -10.82
CA PRO A 92 -19.45 -8.95 -9.55
C PRO A 92 -18.84 -9.81 -8.45
N ASN A 93 -19.05 -9.43 -7.19
CA ASN A 93 -18.64 -10.18 -6.00
C ASN A 93 -17.17 -10.67 -6.04
N THR A 94 -16.25 -9.80 -6.45
CA THR A 94 -14.85 -10.14 -6.71
C THR A 94 -13.90 -9.22 -5.97
N ILE A 95 -12.83 -9.77 -5.41
CA ILE A 95 -11.67 -9.03 -4.92
C ILE A 95 -10.61 -9.03 -6.02
N VAL A 96 -10.25 -7.86 -6.53
CA VAL A 96 -9.09 -7.65 -7.41
C VAL A 96 -7.93 -7.17 -6.55
N ALA A 97 -6.89 -7.98 -6.41
CA ALA A 97 -5.69 -7.63 -5.68
C ALA A 97 -4.57 -7.21 -6.63
N VAL A 98 -4.04 -6.01 -6.42
CA VAL A 98 -2.98 -5.44 -7.25
C VAL A 98 -1.71 -5.44 -6.43
N MET A 99 -0.92 -6.49 -6.60
CA MET A 99 0.28 -6.76 -5.84
C MET A 99 1.50 -6.12 -6.49
N GLY A 100 2.47 -5.73 -5.67
CA GLY A 100 3.73 -5.19 -6.14
C GLY A 100 4.29 -4.09 -5.25
N ASN A 101 5.60 -3.91 -5.31
CA ASN A 101 6.30 -2.94 -4.48
C ASN A 101 5.86 -1.49 -4.77
N THR A 102 6.31 -0.55 -3.93
CA THR A 102 6.19 0.89 -4.16
C THR A 102 6.67 1.25 -5.56
N ALA A 103 5.86 2.05 -6.25
CA ALA A 103 6.16 2.54 -7.59
C ALA A 103 6.48 1.42 -8.62
N ALA A 104 5.98 0.20 -8.42
CA ALA A 104 6.14 -0.89 -9.39
C ALA A 104 5.39 -0.64 -10.72
N GLY A 105 4.39 0.24 -10.73
CA GLY A 105 3.55 0.53 -11.91
C GLY A 105 2.13 -0.03 -11.83
N LYS A 106 1.62 -0.28 -10.61
CA LYS A 106 0.26 -0.81 -10.34
C LYS A 106 -0.84 -0.06 -11.07
N THR A 107 -0.89 1.27 -10.90
CA THR A 107 -1.87 2.13 -11.56
C THR A 107 -1.79 2.05 -13.09
N THR A 108 -0.57 2.03 -13.65
CA THR A 108 -0.38 1.89 -15.10
C THR A 108 -0.90 0.55 -15.61
N ALA A 109 -0.61 -0.55 -14.91
CA ALA A 109 -1.11 -1.87 -15.30
C ALA A 109 -2.65 -1.92 -15.28
N LEU A 110 -3.28 -1.41 -14.23
CA LEU A 110 -4.75 -1.36 -14.19
C LEU A 110 -5.37 -0.52 -15.30
N ARG A 111 -4.67 0.50 -15.81
CA ARG A 111 -5.16 1.33 -16.92
C ARG A 111 -4.94 0.73 -18.30
N THR A 112 -4.06 -0.26 -18.43
CA THR A 112 -3.57 -0.73 -19.74
C THR A 112 -3.88 -2.20 -20.01
N LEU A 113 -4.12 -3.00 -18.98
CA LEU A 113 -4.51 -4.40 -19.16
C LEU A 113 -5.99 -4.49 -19.50
N ASP A 114 -6.34 -5.15 -20.60
CA ASP A 114 -7.71 -5.22 -21.14
C ASP A 114 -8.75 -5.61 -20.08
N ASN A 115 -8.43 -6.61 -19.24
CA ASN A 115 -9.32 -7.08 -18.17
C ASN A 115 -9.55 -6.08 -17.02
N PHE A 116 -8.79 -4.99 -16.95
CA PHE A 116 -8.85 -4.01 -15.87
C PHE A 116 -8.93 -2.56 -16.35
N ALA A 117 -8.75 -2.29 -17.66
CA ALA A 117 -8.68 -0.94 -18.22
C ALA A 117 -9.91 -0.09 -17.86
N HIS A 118 -11.08 -0.71 -17.78
CA HIS A 118 -12.35 -0.11 -17.36
C HIS A 118 -12.32 0.46 -15.91
N LEU A 119 -11.43 -0.03 -15.06
CA LEU A 119 -11.21 0.48 -13.69
C LEU A 119 -10.39 1.76 -13.68
N GLY A 120 -9.66 2.07 -14.75
CA GLY A 120 -8.60 3.09 -14.79
C GLY A 120 -9.04 4.50 -14.36
N ALA A 121 -10.30 4.85 -14.64
CA ALA A 121 -10.91 6.14 -14.29
C ALA A 121 -11.48 6.19 -12.85
N HIS A 122 -11.60 5.03 -12.19
CA HIS A 122 -12.29 4.86 -10.91
C HIS A 122 -11.37 4.30 -9.81
N LEU A 123 -10.05 4.36 -10.02
CA LEU A 123 -9.06 3.84 -9.06
C LEU A 123 -9.03 4.62 -7.73
N ASP A 124 -9.70 5.76 -7.64
CA ASP A 124 -9.95 6.49 -6.39
C ASP A 124 -10.86 5.71 -5.41
N GLY A 125 -11.58 4.70 -5.91
CA GLY A 125 -12.37 3.75 -5.12
C GLY A 125 -11.62 2.51 -4.63
N ALA A 126 -10.33 2.35 -4.97
CA ALA A 126 -9.54 1.24 -4.46
C ALA A 126 -9.31 1.37 -2.95
N ILE A 127 -9.24 0.24 -2.24
CA ILE A 127 -8.92 0.19 -0.81
C ILE A 127 -7.43 0.46 -0.65
N ASN A 128 -7.10 1.75 -0.49
CA ASN A 128 -5.76 2.27 -0.33
C ASN A 128 -5.77 3.41 0.71
N PRO A 129 -4.94 3.36 1.77
CA PRO A 129 -4.89 4.40 2.78
C PRO A 129 -4.15 5.68 2.32
N ASP A 130 -3.39 5.67 1.22
CA ASP A 130 -2.55 6.80 0.81
C ASP A 130 -3.33 8.06 0.38
N PRO A 131 -4.40 7.96 -0.44
CA PRO A 131 -5.26 9.12 -0.73
C PRO A 131 -5.88 9.73 0.53
N ILE A 132 -6.28 8.91 1.50
CA ILE A 132 -6.84 9.37 2.77
C ILE A 132 -5.79 10.13 3.59
N LYS A 133 -4.53 9.67 3.60
CA LYS A 133 -3.43 10.40 4.27
C LYS A 133 -3.23 11.78 3.64
N ALA A 134 -3.31 11.88 2.32
CA ALA A 134 -3.21 13.16 1.61
C ALA A 134 -4.34 14.11 2.03
N ASP A 135 -5.59 13.62 2.08
CA ASP A 135 -6.74 14.42 2.53
C ASP A 135 -6.58 14.88 3.99
N LEU A 136 -6.11 13.99 4.88
CA LEU A 136 -5.88 14.33 6.29
C LEU A 136 -4.80 15.41 6.45
N VAL A 137 -3.73 15.36 5.65
CA VAL A 137 -2.67 16.38 5.61
C VAL A 137 -3.22 17.70 5.09
N GLN A 138 -3.98 17.67 3.99
CA GLN A 138 -4.57 18.85 3.36
C GLN A 138 -5.55 19.56 4.30
N LEU A 139 -6.40 18.81 5.01
CA LEU A 139 -7.34 19.37 5.98
C LEU A 139 -6.66 20.00 7.20
N ALA A 140 -5.42 19.61 7.46
CA ALA A 140 -4.60 20.16 8.54
C ALA A 140 -3.66 21.26 8.06
N ARG A 141 -3.82 21.75 6.81
CA ARG A 141 -3.00 22.82 6.25
C ARG A 141 -3.38 24.17 6.87
N LYS A 142 -2.38 24.96 7.23
CA LYS A 142 -2.54 26.33 7.73
C LYS A 142 -2.97 27.29 6.60
N PRO A 143 -3.50 28.48 6.93
CA PRO A 143 -3.81 29.52 5.95
C PRO A 143 -2.60 29.97 5.11
N ASP A 144 -1.38 29.86 5.65
CA ASP A 144 -0.12 30.18 4.97
C ASP A 144 0.35 29.07 3.99
N GLY A 145 -0.42 27.99 3.86
CA GLY A 145 -0.11 26.87 2.97
C GLY A 145 0.80 25.80 3.56
N GLN A 146 1.30 25.95 4.80
CA GLN A 146 2.15 24.92 5.43
C GLN A 146 1.32 23.78 6.02
N ASN A 147 1.80 22.54 5.85
CA ASN A 147 1.16 21.37 6.44
C ASN A 147 1.52 21.25 7.92
N THR A 148 0.52 21.10 8.81
CA THR A 148 0.79 20.89 10.25
C THR A 148 1.09 19.45 10.63
N ILE A 149 0.70 18.49 9.78
CA ILE A 149 1.00 17.07 9.96
C ILE A 149 1.59 16.49 8.66
N SER A 150 2.40 15.46 8.82
CA SER A 150 2.96 14.69 7.70
C SER A 150 2.15 13.42 7.40
N HIS A 151 2.34 12.84 6.21
CA HIS A 151 1.81 11.52 5.86
C HIS A 151 2.21 10.43 6.87
N LYS A 152 3.40 10.55 7.49
CA LYS A 152 3.86 9.64 8.54
C LYS A 152 2.98 9.74 9.78
N GLN A 153 2.65 10.96 10.22
CA GLN A 153 1.79 11.18 11.39
C GLN A 153 0.34 10.74 11.12
N ALA A 154 -0.14 10.86 9.88
CA ALA A 154 -1.46 10.42 9.46
C ALA A 154 -1.54 8.92 9.09
N HIS A 155 -0.42 8.17 9.14
CA HIS A 155 -0.34 6.84 8.55
C HIS A 155 -1.35 5.85 9.15
N GLN A 156 -1.40 5.75 10.47
CA GLN A 156 -2.25 4.80 11.17
C GLN A 156 -3.74 5.17 11.06
N GLU A 157 -4.06 6.46 11.14
CA GLU A 157 -5.42 6.94 10.93
C GLU A 157 -5.93 6.68 9.50
N GLY A 158 -5.09 6.91 8.49
CA GLY A 158 -5.43 6.56 7.10
C GLY A 158 -5.74 5.07 6.94
N ASN A 159 -4.97 4.19 7.60
CA ASN A 159 -5.25 2.75 7.62
C ASN A 159 -6.59 2.43 8.30
N VAL A 160 -6.89 3.05 9.44
CA VAL A 160 -8.17 2.87 10.16
C VAL A 160 -9.36 3.25 9.30
N ILE A 161 -9.32 4.41 8.63
CA ILE A 161 -10.40 4.84 7.74
C ILE A 161 -10.54 3.88 6.56
N SER A 162 -9.43 3.51 5.91
CA SER A 162 -9.45 2.55 4.79
C SER A 162 -10.03 1.19 5.18
N GLN A 163 -9.72 0.71 6.39
CA GLN A 163 -10.21 -0.56 6.91
C GLN A 163 -11.71 -0.51 7.26
N ARG A 164 -12.21 0.62 7.78
CA ARG A 164 -13.66 0.83 7.96
C ARG A 164 -14.40 0.77 6.63
N VAL A 165 -13.87 1.41 5.59
CA VAL A 165 -14.44 1.34 4.23
C VAL A 165 -14.42 -0.11 3.72
N GLU A 166 -13.31 -0.83 3.87
CA GLU A 166 -13.20 -2.25 3.51
C GLU A 166 -14.28 -3.09 4.21
N TYR A 167 -14.46 -2.95 5.52
CA TYR A 167 -15.49 -3.68 6.28
C TYR A 167 -16.92 -3.33 5.86
N ASP A 168 -17.19 -2.06 5.56
CA ASP A 168 -18.51 -1.66 5.08
C ASP A 168 -18.80 -2.24 3.70
N MET A 169 -17.82 -2.24 2.79
CA MET A 169 -17.96 -2.85 1.47
C MET A 169 -18.15 -4.36 1.57
N LEU A 170 -17.44 -5.05 2.47
CA LEU A 170 -17.57 -6.49 2.68
C LEU A 170 -18.96 -6.91 3.22
N LYS A 171 -19.65 -6.02 3.94
CA LYS A 171 -21.04 -6.24 4.40
C LYS A 171 -22.06 -6.11 3.26
N THR A 172 -21.76 -5.31 2.24
CA THR A 172 -22.61 -5.17 1.07
C THR A 172 -22.56 -6.45 0.23
N LYS A 173 -23.70 -7.16 0.13
CA LYS A 173 -23.80 -8.37 -0.69
C LYS A 173 -23.52 -8.04 -2.16
N GLY A 174 -22.75 -8.90 -2.83
CA GLY A 174 -22.43 -8.76 -4.25
C GLY A 174 -21.39 -7.69 -4.58
N SER A 175 -20.93 -6.90 -3.60
CA SER A 175 -19.92 -5.87 -3.82
C SER A 175 -18.60 -6.44 -4.33
N SER A 176 -17.90 -5.68 -5.15
CA SER A 176 -16.53 -5.96 -5.54
C SER A 176 -15.57 -4.96 -4.89
N LEU A 177 -14.31 -5.37 -4.75
CA LEU A 177 -13.27 -4.64 -4.05
C LEU A 177 -11.99 -4.65 -4.87
N VAL A 178 -11.28 -3.53 -4.89
CA VAL A 178 -9.92 -3.47 -5.44
C VAL A 178 -8.95 -3.17 -4.31
N TYR A 179 -8.02 -4.08 -4.05
CA TYR A 179 -6.96 -3.91 -3.07
C TYR A 179 -5.68 -3.44 -3.76
N ASP A 180 -5.36 -2.16 -3.63
CA ASP A 180 -4.08 -1.58 -4.07
C ASP A 180 -3.10 -1.59 -2.88
N LYS A 181 -2.53 -2.77 -2.63
CA LYS A 181 -1.64 -3.04 -1.49
C LYS A 181 -0.39 -3.77 -1.97
N ARG A 182 0.70 -3.71 -1.19
CA ARG A 182 1.94 -4.38 -1.58
C ARG A 182 1.87 -5.91 -1.46
N PHE A 183 1.12 -6.42 -0.48
CA PHE A 183 1.13 -7.83 -0.07
C PHE A 183 2.55 -8.32 0.26
N ALA A 184 3.29 -7.50 1.00
CA ALA A 184 4.69 -7.75 1.34
C ALA A 184 4.84 -8.56 2.63
N LYS A 185 3.80 -8.69 3.46
CA LYS A 185 3.84 -9.51 4.67
C LYS A 185 3.24 -10.89 4.42
N ARG A 186 3.84 -11.91 5.04
CA ARG A 186 3.48 -13.33 4.88
C ARG A 186 2.00 -13.65 5.19
N HIS A 187 1.32 -12.83 6.01
CA HIS A 187 -0.11 -13.05 6.36
C HIS A 187 -1.10 -12.31 5.45
N GLU A 188 -0.71 -11.22 4.79
CA GLU A 188 -1.64 -10.33 4.06
C GLU A 188 -2.39 -11.09 2.96
N PHE A 189 -1.69 -11.98 2.23
CA PHE A 189 -2.30 -12.78 1.18
C PHE A 189 -3.29 -13.82 1.74
N SER A 190 -2.91 -14.54 2.80
CA SER A 190 -3.80 -15.55 3.40
C SER A 190 -4.98 -14.94 4.13
N GLU A 191 -4.85 -13.72 4.65
CA GLU A 191 -5.97 -12.93 5.18
C GLU A 191 -6.93 -12.52 4.08
N MET A 192 -6.44 -11.99 2.95
CA MET A 192 -7.30 -11.69 1.80
C MET A 192 -8.04 -12.93 1.30
N LEU A 193 -7.37 -14.09 1.21
CA LEU A 193 -8.04 -15.34 0.83
C LEU A 193 -9.11 -15.76 1.83
N ARG A 194 -8.87 -15.59 3.14
CA ARG A 194 -9.88 -15.83 4.19
C ARG A 194 -11.05 -14.87 4.09
N THR A 195 -10.79 -13.58 3.86
CA THR A 195 -11.83 -12.59 3.62
C THR A 195 -12.66 -12.96 2.38
N ALA A 196 -12.01 -13.38 1.29
CA ALA A 196 -12.70 -13.85 0.11
C ALA A 196 -13.56 -15.09 0.39
N GLU A 197 -13.06 -16.03 1.19
CA GLU A 197 -13.82 -17.22 1.62
C GLU A 197 -15.04 -16.85 2.47
N GLN A 198 -14.85 -16.01 3.50
CA GLN A 198 -15.91 -15.60 4.43
C GLN A 198 -17.05 -14.82 3.77
N HIS A 199 -16.74 -14.05 2.73
CA HIS A 199 -17.70 -13.23 2.00
C HIS A 199 -18.08 -13.80 0.64
N ASP A 200 -17.73 -15.07 0.40
CA ASP A 200 -17.93 -15.81 -0.85
C ASP A 200 -17.54 -15.04 -2.13
N LYS A 201 -16.42 -14.34 -2.08
CA LYS A 201 -15.90 -13.57 -3.21
C LYS A 201 -14.95 -14.41 -4.05
N LYS A 202 -14.94 -14.16 -5.35
CA LYS A 202 -13.85 -14.60 -6.24
C LYS A 202 -12.62 -13.72 -6.03
N VAL A 203 -11.45 -14.21 -6.40
CA VAL A 203 -10.20 -13.46 -6.35
C VAL A 203 -9.59 -13.38 -7.75
N GLN A 204 -9.17 -12.19 -8.13
CA GLN A 204 -8.35 -11.91 -9.30
C GLN A 204 -7.11 -11.15 -8.87
N ILE A 205 -5.95 -11.44 -9.45
CA ILE A 205 -4.68 -10.88 -9.00
C ILE A 205 -3.89 -10.34 -10.18
N VAL A 206 -3.37 -9.13 -10.02
CA VAL A 206 -2.35 -8.55 -10.90
C VAL A 206 -1.09 -8.36 -10.06
N ASP A 207 -0.07 -9.18 -10.30
CA ASP A 207 1.20 -9.15 -9.58
C ASP A 207 2.29 -8.52 -10.45
N ILE A 208 2.84 -7.41 -9.97
CA ILE A 208 3.81 -6.60 -10.71
C ILE A 208 5.12 -6.57 -9.96
N ASP A 209 6.10 -7.25 -10.51
CA ASP A 209 7.49 -7.10 -10.10
C ASP A 209 8.10 -5.84 -10.73
N SER A 210 8.98 -5.19 -9.98
CA SER A 210 9.83 -4.11 -10.48
C SER A 210 11.18 -4.22 -9.80
N GLY A 211 12.25 -3.98 -10.56
CA GLY A 211 13.58 -3.87 -9.98
C GLY A 211 13.63 -2.77 -8.90
N LEU A 212 14.36 -3.02 -7.82
CA LEU A 212 14.47 -2.12 -6.68
C LEU A 212 14.97 -0.73 -7.09
N THR A 213 16.00 -0.65 -7.94
CA THR A 213 16.54 0.61 -8.48
C THR A 213 15.46 1.43 -9.18
N ARG A 214 14.65 0.79 -10.04
CA ARG A 214 13.56 1.45 -10.76
C ARG A 214 12.49 1.98 -9.79
N SER A 215 12.11 1.19 -8.79
CA SER A 215 11.19 1.64 -7.75
C SER A 215 11.76 2.83 -6.97
N ALA A 216 13.06 2.82 -6.64
CA ALA A 216 13.72 3.91 -5.94
C ALA A 216 13.75 5.22 -6.77
N VAL A 217 14.15 5.13 -8.05
CA VAL A 217 14.16 6.27 -8.98
C VAL A 217 12.75 6.85 -9.12
N ARG A 218 11.72 6.01 -9.30
CA ARG A 218 10.33 6.48 -9.40
C ARG A 218 9.85 7.16 -8.11
N VAL A 219 10.30 6.73 -6.93
CA VAL A 219 9.99 7.44 -5.67
C VAL A 219 10.66 8.81 -5.62
N LEU A 220 11.90 8.96 -6.11
CA LEU A 220 12.59 10.26 -6.20
C LEU A 220 11.88 11.23 -7.17
N MET A 221 11.24 10.70 -8.21
CA MET A 221 10.47 11.50 -9.17
C MET A 221 9.12 11.99 -8.64
N ARG A 222 8.65 11.49 -7.49
CA ARG A 222 7.35 11.90 -6.94
C ARG A 222 7.35 13.36 -6.49
N PRO A 223 6.41 14.19 -6.96
CA PRO A 223 6.27 15.57 -6.50
C PRO A 223 6.00 15.66 -5.00
N ILE A 224 6.45 16.75 -4.37
CA ILE A 224 6.31 16.97 -2.93
C ILE A 224 4.83 17.04 -2.51
N ASP A 225 3.99 17.67 -3.34
CA ASP A 225 2.55 17.84 -3.14
C ASP A 225 1.67 16.71 -3.70
N SER A 226 2.26 15.62 -4.21
CA SER A 226 1.46 14.51 -4.75
C SER A 226 0.91 13.60 -3.64
N ALA A 227 -0.26 12.99 -3.88
CA ALA A 227 -0.81 11.97 -3.00
C ALA A 227 0.02 10.67 -2.98
N GLU A 228 0.96 10.50 -3.91
CA GLU A 228 1.81 9.32 -3.96
C GLU A 228 2.88 9.37 -2.85
N PRO A 229 3.06 8.29 -2.07
CA PRO A 229 3.90 8.36 -0.88
C PRO A 229 5.39 8.49 -1.24
N ARG A 230 6.05 9.47 -0.64
CA ARG A 230 7.52 9.60 -0.63
C ARG A 230 8.05 8.87 0.59
N VAL A 231 8.68 7.72 0.38
CA VAL A 231 9.10 6.81 1.44
C VAL A 231 10.62 6.67 1.50
N PRO A 232 11.21 6.44 2.69
CA PRO A 232 12.64 6.21 2.82
C PRO A 232 13.08 4.91 2.13
N PHE A 233 14.38 4.73 1.93
CA PHE A 233 14.92 3.58 1.20
C PHE A 233 14.53 2.25 1.82
N ASN A 234 14.65 2.11 3.14
CA ASN A 234 14.31 0.88 3.84
C ASN A 234 12.84 0.47 3.61
N ALA A 235 11.92 1.42 3.52
CA ALA A 235 10.52 1.11 3.23
C ALA A 235 10.33 0.58 1.80
N VAL A 236 11.13 1.00 0.82
CA VAL A 236 11.10 0.43 -0.55
C VAL A 236 11.78 -0.93 -0.58
N ALA A 237 12.91 -1.08 0.13
CA ALA A 237 13.70 -2.31 0.20
C ALA A 237 12.94 -3.45 0.91
N GLU A 238 12.33 -3.19 2.07
CA GLU A 238 11.50 -4.14 2.80
C GLU A 238 10.30 -4.58 1.96
N GLY A 239 9.66 -3.64 1.26
CA GLY A 239 8.58 -3.96 0.32
C GLY A 239 9.06 -4.86 -0.82
N PHE A 240 10.22 -4.58 -1.40
CA PHE A 240 10.83 -5.40 -2.45
C PHE A 240 11.13 -6.82 -1.96
N ILE A 241 11.81 -6.94 -0.80
CA ILE A 241 12.11 -8.23 -0.16
C ILE A 241 10.81 -8.99 0.08
N GLY A 242 9.85 -8.38 0.78
CA GLY A 242 8.61 -9.03 1.17
C GLY A 242 7.81 -9.52 -0.04
N THR A 243 7.70 -8.71 -1.10
CA THR A 243 6.99 -9.14 -2.32
C THR A 243 7.67 -10.30 -3.04
N ARG A 244 9.01 -10.36 -3.09
CA ARG A 244 9.73 -11.46 -3.76
C ARG A 244 9.82 -12.72 -2.91
N VAL A 245 10.18 -12.61 -1.64
CA VAL A 245 10.27 -13.76 -0.71
C VAL A 245 8.93 -14.47 -0.61
N ASN A 246 7.83 -13.72 -0.50
CA ASN A 246 6.52 -14.33 -0.34
C ASN A 246 5.92 -14.80 -1.67
N ARG A 247 6.47 -14.43 -2.83
CA ARG A 247 5.85 -14.74 -4.13
C ARG A 247 5.73 -16.24 -4.35
N GLU A 248 6.74 -17.02 -3.98
CA GLU A 248 6.66 -18.48 -4.06
C GLU A 248 5.54 -19.04 -3.18
N GLU A 249 5.43 -18.56 -1.93
CA GLU A 249 4.36 -18.98 -1.02
C GLU A 249 2.98 -18.53 -1.52
N VAL A 250 2.86 -17.35 -2.15
CA VAL A 250 1.63 -16.90 -2.80
C VAL A 250 1.24 -17.84 -3.94
N LEU A 251 2.20 -18.27 -4.74
CA LEU A 251 1.95 -19.15 -5.89
C LEU A 251 1.57 -20.57 -5.47
N ARG A 252 2.35 -21.17 -4.56
CA ARG A 252 2.23 -22.59 -4.16
C ARG A 252 1.33 -22.80 -2.95
N GLY A 253 1.22 -21.81 -2.08
CA GLY A 253 0.59 -21.94 -0.78
C GLY A 253 1.56 -22.43 0.29
N ARG A 254 1.01 -22.71 1.47
CA ARG A 254 1.75 -23.35 2.57
C ARG A 254 0.84 -24.31 3.35
N PRO A 255 1.39 -25.37 3.95
CA PRO A 255 0.64 -26.22 4.87
C PRO A 255 0.29 -25.50 6.17
N ASP A 256 -0.53 -26.15 7.00
CA ASP A 256 -0.67 -25.75 8.41
C ASP A 256 0.68 -25.92 9.12
N GLU A 257 1.08 -24.92 9.89
CA GLU A 257 2.35 -24.89 10.63
C GLU A 257 2.09 -24.65 12.12
N VAL A 258 2.97 -25.15 12.98
CA VAL A 258 3.03 -24.78 14.40
C VAL A 258 4.33 -24.02 14.62
N ALA A 259 4.21 -22.76 15.01
CA ALA A 259 5.36 -21.91 15.32
C ALA A 259 6.10 -22.43 16.57
N SER A 260 7.34 -21.98 16.76
CA SER A 260 8.19 -22.39 17.90
C SER A 260 7.60 -22.04 19.27
N ASP A 261 6.67 -21.08 19.32
CA ASP A 261 5.94 -20.67 20.54
C ASP A 261 4.62 -21.45 20.75
N GLY A 262 4.34 -22.47 19.92
CA GLY A 262 3.11 -23.27 19.97
C GLY A 262 1.92 -22.67 19.20
N THR A 263 2.08 -21.49 18.59
CA THR A 263 1.01 -20.86 17.81
C THR A 263 0.72 -21.65 16.53
N ARG A 264 -0.54 -22.06 16.32
CA ARG A 264 -0.97 -22.68 15.05
C ARG A 264 -1.18 -21.60 13.98
N VAL A 265 -0.46 -21.72 12.89
CA VAL A 265 -0.60 -20.89 11.69
C VAL A 265 -1.33 -21.70 10.64
N ARG A 266 -2.57 -21.32 10.34
CA ARG A 266 -3.35 -21.97 9.27
C ARG A 266 -2.66 -21.76 7.92
N GLY A 267 -2.55 -22.85 7.18
CA GLY A 267 -2.09 -22.91 5.81
C GLY A 267 -3.13 -22.38 4.83
N PHE A 268 -2.75 -22.34 3.56
CA PHE A 268 -3.63 -21.95 2.47
C PHE A 268 -3.15 -22.56 1.16
N LYS A 269 -4.08 -22.81 0.23
CA LYS A 269 -3.74 -23.13 -1.16
C LYS A 269 -3.33 -21.85 -1.89
N GLY A 270 -2.17 -21.87 -2.54
CA GLY A 270 -1.65 -20.74 -3.33
C GLY A 270 -2.41 -20.55 -4.64
N VAL A 271 -2.04 -19.53 -5.39
CA VAL A 271 -2.64 -19.16 -6.69
C VAL A 271 -2.84 -20.35 -7.62
N ILE A 272 -1.84 -21.23 -7.73
CA ILE A 272 -1.87 -22.37 -8.66
C ILE A 272 -3.07 -23.28 -8.34
N ASP A 273 -3.19 -23.72 -7.09
CA ASP A 273 -4.15 -24.75 -6.69
C ASP A 273 -5.44 -24.20 -6.06
N ASN A 274 -5.53 -22.89 -5.84
CA ASN A 274 -6.70 -22.29 -5.19
C ASN A 274 -7.82 -22.03 -6.19
N PRO A 275 -8.99 -22.68 -6.05
CA PRO A 275 -10.11 -22.52 -6.99
C PRO A 275 -10.79 -21.15 -6.88
N ARG A 276 -10.62 -20.43 -5.75
CA ARG A 276 -11.17 -19.10 -5.55
C ARG A 276 -10.37 -18.03 -6.31
N VAL A 277 -9.11 -18.30 -6.61
CA VAL A 277 -8.29 -17.49 -7.50
C VAL A 277 -8.61 -17.86 -8.95
N THR A 278 -9.47 -17.05 -9.55
CA THR A 278 -10.00 -17.26 -10.91
C THR A 278 -9.07 -16.71 -11.99
N SER A 279 -8.28 -15.69 -11.65
CA SER A 279 -7.35 -15.04 -12.56
C SER A 279 -6.09 -14.58 -11.82
N TYR A 280 -4.93 -14.73 -12.45
CA TYR A 280 -3.64 -14.21 -11.97
C TYR A 280 -2.80 -13.78 -13.17
N ASP A 281 -2.09 -12.68 -13.09
CA ASP A 281 -1.01 -12.32 -14.03
C ASP A 281 0.23 -11.88 -13.26
N LEU A 282 1.38 -12.46 -13.58
CA LEU A 282 2.68 -11.99 -13.13
C LEU A 282 3.39 -11.24 -14.25
N PHE A 283 3.62 -9.96 -14.03
CA PHE A 283 4.41 -9.11 -14.90
C PHE A 283 5.79 -8.86 -14.29
N VAL A 284 6.82 -9.11 -15.08
CA VAL A 284 8.22 -8.87 -14.71
C VAL A 284 8.88 -8.04 -15.81
N PRO A 285 9.60 -6.95 -15.49
CA PRO A 285 10.24 -6.13 -16.51
C PRO A 285 11.36 -6.90 -17.22
N ASP A 286 11.47 -6.81 -18.53
CA ASP A 286 12.66 -7.31 -19.25
C ASP A 286 13.91 -6.44 -18.97
N ASN A 287 15.01 -6.70 -19.68
CA ASN A 287 16.24 -5.92 -19.53
C ASN A 287 16.12 -4.45 -19.99
N LYS A 288 15.08 -4.11 -20.76
CA LYS A 288 14.75 -2.74 -21.19
C LYS A 288 13.72 -2.08 -20.25
N GLY A 289 13.27 -2.78 -19.21
CA GLY A 289 12.23 -2.29 -18.31
C GLY A 289 10.80 -2.42 -18.84
N THR A 290 10.59 -3.10 -19.97
CA THR A 290 9.26 -3.38 -20.53
C THR A 290 8.57 -4.47 -19.72
N PRO A 291 7.36 -4.26 -19.19
CA PRO A 291 6.64 -5.32 -18.48
C PRO A 291 6.33 -6.51 -19.40
N VAL A 292 6.79 -7.70 -19.04
CA VAL A 292 6.50 -8.96 -19.74
C VAL A 292 5.66 -9.85 -18.85
N ARG A 293 4.55 -10.40 -19.38
CA ARG A 293 3.79 -11.43 -18.66
C ARG A 293 4.55 -12.74 -18.70
N VAL A 294 4.98 -13.23 -17.53
CA VAL A 294 5.82 -14.44 -17.41
C VAL A 294 5.06 -15.66 -16.91
N ALA A 295 3.95 -15.46 -16.20
CA ALA A 295 3.08 -16.53 -15.76
C ALA A 295 1.66 -15.99 -15.56
N TYR A 296 0.65 -16.84 -15.71
CA TYR A 296 -0.74 -16.45 -15.51
C TYR A 296 -1.64 -17.61 -15.14
N LYS A 297 -2.78 -17.30 -14.53
CA LYS A 297 -3.92 -18.21 -14.35
C LYS A 297 -5.14 -17.65 -15.06
N ARG A 298 -5.84 -18.47 -15.82
CA ARG A 298 -7.13 -18.14 -16.44
C ARG A 298 -8.05 -19.35 -16.32
N ASP A 299 -9.30 -19.10 -15.93
CA ASP A 299 -10.35 -20.12 -15.84
C ASP A 299 -9.91 -21.38 -15.05
N GLY A 300 -9.17 -21.17 -13.97
CA GLY A 300 -8.67 -22.25 -13.11
C GLY A 300 -7.38 -22.94 -13.61
N VAL A 301 -6.93 -22.66 -14.83
CA VAL A 301 -5.74 -23.29 -15.42
C VAL A 301 -4.51 -22.42 -15.23
N TRP A 302 -3.46 -23.01 -14.64
CA TRP A 302 -2.16 -22.37 -14.50
C TRP A 302 -1.34 -22.48 -15.78
N HIS A 303 -0.73 -21.37 -16.18
CA HIS A 303 0.20 -21.28 -17.30
C HIS A 303 1.50 -20.66 -16.80
N GLY A 304 2.52 -21.50 -16.66
CA GLY A 304 3.89 -21.06 -16.36
C GLY A 304 4.56 -20.33 -17.54
N PRO A 305 5.83 -19.94 -17.37
CA PRO A 305 6.66 -19.42 -18.45
C PRO A 305 6.70 -20.37 -19.66
N LYS A 306 6.63 -19.80 -20.88
CA LYS A 306 6.57 -20.56 -22.14
C LYS A 306 7.89 -20.57 -22.91
N THR A 307 8.79 -19.66 -22.58
CA THR A 307 10.09 -19.49 -23.26
C THR A 307 11.20 -19.45 -22.22
N GLN A 308 12.44 -19.73 -22.63
CA GLN A 308 13.62 -19.63 -21.76
C GLN A 308 13.78 -18.22 -21.18
N GLU A 309 13.47 -17.19 -21.97
CA GLU A 309 13.55 -15.80 -21.54
C GLU A 309 12.49 -15.50 -20.46
N GLN A 310 11.27 -16.01 -20.61
CA GLN A 310 10.24 -15.93 -19.57
C GLN A 310 10.60 -16.73 -18.31
N GLU A 311 11.23 -17.90 -18.44
CA GLU A 311 11.72 -18.70 -17.30
C GLU A 311 12.75 -17.90 -16.49
N GLN A 312 13.72 -17.26 -17.16
CA GLN A 312 14.73 -16.43 -16.49
C GLN A 312 14.10 -15.25 -15.75
N LEU A 313 13.10 -14.59 -16.34
CA LEU A 313 12.37 -13.49 -15.70
C LEU A 313 11.54 -13.98 -14.51
N PHE A 314 10.86 -15.11 -14.65
CA PHE A 314 10.10 -15.76 -13.58
C PHE A 314 11.01 -16.12 -12.41
N ASP A 315 12.13 -16.79 -12.66
CA ASP A 315 13.13 -17.16 -11.66
C ASP A 315 13.74 -15.96 -10.96
N ARG A 316 13.99 -14.88 -11.69
CA ARG A 316 14.45 -13.63 -11.08
C ARG A 316 13.40 -13.03 -10.14
N SER A 317 12.12 -13.19 -10.41
CA SER A 317 11.04 -12.66 -9.57
C SER A 317 10.69 -13.56 -8.37
N VAL A 318 10.85 -14.87 -8.52
CA VAL A 318 10.37 -15.90 -7.57
C VAL A 318 11.51 -16.55 -6.79
N LYS A 319 12.62 -16.91 -7.45
CA LYS A 319 13.72 -17.69 -6.87
C LYS A 319 14.93 -16.85 -6.44
N SER A 320 15.09 -15.63 -6.98
CA SER A 320 16.28 -14.82 -6.67
C SER A 320 16.30 -14.34 -5.22
N ASN A 321 17.49 -14.30 -4.63
CA ASN A 321 17.68 -13.72 -3.29
C ASN A 321 17.53 -12.17 -3.36
N PRO A 322 16.45 -11.59 -2.81
CA PRO A 322 16.22 -10.15 -2.94
C PRO A 322 17.15 -9.31 -2.05
N TYR A 323 17.71 -9.89 -0.98
CA TYR A 323 18.60 -9.19 -0.05
C TYR A 323 19.90 -8.73 -0.74
N LYS A 324 20.45 -9.54 -1.65
CA LYS A 324 21.63 -9.16 -2.44
C LYS A 324 21.35 -7.95 -3.33
N SER A 325 20.15 -7.88 -3.91
CA SER A 325 19.73 -6.74 -4.75
C SER A 325 19.58 -5.46 -3.92
N VAL A 326 19.12 -5.59 -2.67
CA VAL A 326 19.03 -4.46 -1.72
C VAL A 326 20.41 -3.90 -1.39
N GLU A 327 21.37 -4.77 -1.04
CA GLU A 327 22.73 -4.32 -0.70
C GLU A 327 23.42 -3.61 -1.85
N VAL A 328 23.24 -4.10 -3.08
CA VAL A 328 23.75 -3.43 -4.28
C VAL A 328 23.06 -2.08 -4.46
N ALA A 329 21.71 -2.05 -4.46
CA ALA A 329 20.96 -0.82 -4.73
C ALA A 329 21.24 0.28 -3.70
N ARG A 330 21.38 -0.08 -2.42
CA ARG A 330 21.66 0.85 -1.31
C ARG A 330 22.90 1.72 -1.58
N ARG A 331 23.92 1.13 -2.22
CA ARG A 331 25.25 1.73 -2.44
C ARG A 331 25.40 2.38 -3.81
N ILE A 332 24.39 2.32 -4.69
CA ILE A 332 24.43 2.98 -5.98
C ILE A 332 24.53 4.49 -5.74
N VAL A 333 25.59 5.10 -6.25
CA VAL A 333 25.77 6.57 -6.27
C VAL A 333 25.02 7.14 -7.47
N ILE A 334 24.26 8.20 -7.25
CA ILE A 334 23.60 8.98 -8.30
C ILE A 334 24.66 9.88 -8.94
N ASP A 335 25.45 9.34 -9.86
CA ASP A 335 26.42 10.10 -10.65
C ASP A 335 25.86 10.45 -12.06
N SER A 336 26.64 11.19 -12.85
CA SER A 336 26.23 11.59 -14.21
C SER A 336 25.93 10.39 -15.11
N ASN A 337 26.65 9.27 -14.95
CA ASN A 337 26.47 8.06 -15.76
C ASN A 337 25.18 7.34 -15.38
N PHE A 338 24.89 7.23 -14.08
CA PHE A 338 23.64 6.69 -13.57
C PHE A 338 22.45 7.52 -14.08
N ILE A 339 22.52 8.85 -13.97
CA ILE A 339 21.47 9.75 -14.48
C ILE A 339 21.27 9.55 -15.97
N HIS A 340 22.35 9.59 -16.76
CA HIS A 340 22.28 9.40 -18.21
C HIS A 340 21.62 8.06 -18.55
N LYS A 341 22.08 6.96 -17.94
CA LYS A 341 21.51 5.62 -18.17
C LYS A 341 20.01 5.57 -17.85
N GLN A 342 19.60 6.07 -16.69
CA GLN A 342 18.18 6.03 -16.31
C GLN A 342 17.32 6.89 -17.25
N VAL A 343 17.82 8.05 -17.70
CA VAL A 343 17.11 8.93 -18.62
C VAL A 343 16.98 8.31 -20.01
N GLU A 344 18.02 7.68 -20.54
CA GLU A 344 17.94 7.01 -21.86
C GLU A 344 16.97 5.84 -21.87
N GLU A 345 16.88 5.10 -20.76
CA GLU A 345 15.94 3.97 -20.59
C GLU A 345 14.49 4.41 -20.31
N ALA A 346 14.25 5.70 -20.06
CA ALA A 346 12.91 6.22 -19.76
C ALA A 346 12.10 6.51 -21.04
N PRO A 347 10.77 6.33 -21.02
CA PRO A 347 9.92 6.83 -22.10
C PRO A 347 10.09 8.35 -22.27
N GLU A 348 9.96 8.85 -23.50
CA GLU A 348 10.31 10.23 -23.86
C GLU A 348 9.67 11.29 -22.94
N ALA A 349 8.38 11.13 -22.62
CA ALA A 349 7.64 12.02 -21.73
C ALA A 349 8.21 12.11 -20.29
N PHE A 350 9.00 11.13 -19.85
CA PHE A 350 9.58 11.07 -18.52
C PHE A 350 11.07 11.43 -18.47
N LYS A 351 11.74 11.62 -19.63
CA LYS A 351 13.18 11.88 -19.68
C LYS A 351 13.57 13.17 -18.95
N ALA A 352 12.95 14.29 -19.27
CA ALA A 352 13.25 15.57 -18.64
C ALA A 352 12.90 15.59 -17.13
N PRO A 353 11.70 15.16 -16.69
CA PRO A 353 11.39 15.07 -15.26
C PRO A 353 12.34 14.14 -14.48
N MET A 354 12.75 13.03 -15.09
CA MET A 354 13.71 12.11 -14.45
C MET A 354 15.08 12.74 -14.29
N ARG A 355 15.59 13.41 -15.33
CA ARG A 355 16.85 14.15 -15.28
C ARG A 355 16.82 15.19 -14.16
N GLU A 356 15.77 15.99 -14.11
CA GLU A 356 15.60 17.02 -13.09
C GLU A 356 15.57 16.41 -11.68
N ALA A 357 14.74 15.39 -11.47
CA ALA A 357 14.58 14.75 -10.16
C ALA A 357 15.89 14.13 -9.65
N LEU A 358 16.62 13.40 -10.50
CA LEU A 358 17.86 12.74 -10.10
C LEU A 358 19.02 13.72 -9.90
N SER A 359 19.11 14.78 -10.72
CA SER A 359 20.18 15.79 -10.60
C SER A 359 20.18 16.51 -9.24
N ARG A 360 19.01 16.66 -8.61
CA ARG A 360 18.87 17.24 -7.25
C ARG A 360 19.59 16.43 -6.16
N PHE A 361 19.87 15.16 -6.43
CA PHE A 361 20.51 14.23 -5.50
C PHE A 361 21.85 13.71 -6.02
N GLN A 362 22.44 14.39 -7.01
CA GLN A 362 23.72 13.98 -7.59
C GLN A 362 24.80 13.93 -6.50
N GLY A 363 25.58 12.85 -6.50
CA GLY A 363 26.62 12.57 -5.50
C GLY A 363 26.13 11.85 -4.24
N MET A 364 24.81 11.74 -4.03
CA MET A 364 24.24 10.91 -2.95
C MET A 364 24.10 9.46 -3.39
N THR A 365 24.11 8.52 -2.45
CA THR A 365 23.63 7.16 -2.72
C THR A 365 22.10 7.14 -2.86
N LEU A 366 21.54 6.09 -3.48
CA LEU A 366 20.08 5.92 -3.54
C LEU A 366 19.44 5.90 -2.14
N GLU A 367 20.12 5.31 -1.15
CA GLU A 367 19.64 5.36 0.24
C GLU A 367 19.54 6.79 0.76
N GLN A 368 20.64 7.53 0.67
CA GLN A 368 20.71 8.91 1.15
C GLN A 368 19.69 9.81 0.44
N ALA A 369 19.54 9.65 -0.88
CA ALA A 369 18.60 10.42 -1.68
C ALA A 369 17.14 10.16 -1.28
N LEU A 370 16.72 8.89 -1.14
CA LEU A 370 15.34 8.56 -0.75
C LEU A 370 15.04 9.03 0.67
N ASP A 371 15.99 8.84 1.59
CA ASP A 371 15.83 9.28 2.97
C ASP A 371 15.70 10.80 3.06
N ALA A 372 16.53 11.55 2.30
CA ALA A 372 16.42 13.01 2.20
C ALA A 372 15.08 13.44 1.58
N HIS A 373 14.66 12.80 0.47
CA HIS A 373 13.40 13.13 -0.21
C HIS A 373 12.16 12.86 0.64
N SER A 374 12.17 11.78 1.43
CA SER A 374 11.06 11.40 2.33
C SER A 374 10.84 12.37 3.49
N ARG A 375 11.87 13.13 3.87
CA ARG A 375 11.83 14.09 4.99
C ARG A 375 11.36 15.49 4.58
N LYS A 376 11.35 15.80 3.28
CA LYS A 376 10.90 17.11 2.80
C LYS A 376 9.40 17.29 3.07
N ILE A 377 9.07 18.10 4.05
CA ILE A 377 7.73 18.62 4.32
C ILE A 377 7.59 19.91 3.50
N ASN A 378 6.46 20.10 2.83
CA ASN A 378 6.07 21.43 2.34
C ASN A 378 5.47 22.23 3.48
#